data_AF-A0A7J4FSE7-F1
#
_entry.id   AF-A0A7J4FSE7-F1
#
_cell.length_a   1.000
_cell.length_b   1.000
_cell.length_c   1.000
_cell.angle_alpha   90.00
_cell.angle_beta   90.00
_cell.angle_gamma   90.00
#
_symmetry.space_group_name_H-M   'P 1'
#
loop_
_entity.id
_entity.type
_entity.pdbx_description
1 polymer ?
#
loop_
_entity_poly.entity_id
_entity_poly.type
_entity_poly.pdbx_seq_one_letter_code
_entity_poly.pdbx_strand_id
1 'polypeptide(L)'
;MKRIIFGTLALMVVVASIGSISAFGGKFFGIDSESREKIAEAIETNDYNAWKEAMSAQLTEENFNMLVKRHKAIYEERAQRETMEQALEEGDYEAWKEAVGNQSVTHDKILDEDDFERLVQLHQARQDRECEPMGNLTEKPGFPGGHGGHGHVWTPGRGEMI
;
A
#
# COMPACT_ATOMS: atom_id res chain seq x y z
N MET A 1 17.81 -38.90 -24.41
CA MET A 1 16.41 -38.46 -24.22
C MET A 1 16.39 -37.38 -23.14
N LYS A 2 16.24 -36.10 -23.52
CA LYS A 2 16.17 -34.97 -22.57
C LYS A 2 14.71 -34.76 -22.16
N ARG A 3 14.43 -34.86 -20.87
CA ARG A 3 13.12 -34.55 -20.29
C ARG A 3 13.09 -33.05 -20.00
N ILE A 4 12.32 -32.29 -20.78
CA ILE A 4 12.02 -30.88 -20.49
C ILE A 4 10.89 -30.88 -19.47
N ILE A 5 11.21 -30.55 -18.22
CA ILE A 5 10.24 -30.36 -17.15
C ILE A 5 9.62 -28.98 -17.37
N PHE A 6 8.43 -28.93 -17.99
CA PHE A 6 7.59 -27.74 -17.99
C PHE A 6 6.99 -27.59 -16.60
N GLY A 7 7.65 -26.80 -15.75
CA GLY A 7 7.11 -26.35 -14.48
C GLY A 7 5.86 -25.52 -14.76
N THR A 8 4.71 -26.06 -14.37
CA THR A 8 3.39 -25.47 -14.56
C THR A 8 3.27 -24.26 -13.64
N LEU A 9 3.56 -23.07 -14.16
CA LEU A 9 3.27 -21.80 -13.51
C LEU A 9 1.75 -21.63 -13.49
N ALA A 10 1.12 -22.01 -12.37
CA ALA A 10 -0.29 -21.78 -12.12
C ALA A 10 -0.51 -20.27 -11.93
N LEU A 11 -0.80 -19.59 -13.03
CA LEU A 11 -1.26 -18.20 -13.04
C LEU A 11 -2.68 -18.17 -12.44
N MET A 12 -2.80 -17.97 -11.13
CA MET A 12 -4.08 -17.65 -10.51
C MET A 12 -4.53 -16.27 -11.01
N VAL A 13 -5.39 -16.28 -12.02
CA VAL A 13 -6.12 -15.08 -12.45
C VAL A 13 -7.22 -14.86 -11.43
N VAL A 14 -6.97 -13.98 -10.45
CA VAL A 14 -8.02 -13.45 -9.57
C VAL A 14 -8.91 -12.57 -10.44
N VAL A 15 -10.07 -13.09 -10.83
CA VAL A 15 -11.12 -12.32 -11.49
C VAL A 15 -11.63 -11.29 -10.49
N ALA A 16 -11.01 -10.12 -10.49
CA ALA A 16 -11.47 -8.97 -9.74
C ALA A 16 -12.77 -8.47 -10.38
N SER A 17 -13.88 -8.68 -9.69
CA SER A 17 -15.16 -8.06 -10.00
C SER A 17 -14.97 -6.55 -10.21
N ILE A 18 -15.58 -6.06 -11.29
CA ILE A 18 -15.41 -4.77 -12.01
C ILE A 18 -15.41 -3.50 -11.13
N GLY A 19 -15.74 -3.58 -9.83
CA GLY A 19 -15.66 -2.46 -8.89
C GLY A 19 -14.27 -2.13 -8.32
N SER A 20 -13.18 -2.79 -8.75
CA SER A 20 -11.86 -2.73 -8.07
C SER A 20 -10.74 -2.06 -8.85
N ILE A 21 -11.02 -1.33 -9.95
CA ILE A 21 -9.97 -0.65 -10.72
C ILE A 21 -9.30 0.47 -9.89
N SER A 22 -10.01 1.01 -8.89
CA SER A 22 -9.51 2.06 -8.00
C SER A 22 -8.34 1.63 -7.09
N ALA A 23 -8.17 0.32 -6.82
CA ALA A 23 -7.03 -0.17 -6.04
C ALA A 23 -5.70 -0.15 -6.82
N PHE A 24 -5.76 0.04 -8.14
CA PHE A 24 -4.59 0.17 -9.03
C PHE A 24 -4.32 1.62 -9.47
N GLY A 25 -4.93 2.61 -8.80
CA GLY A 25 -4.82 4.03 -9.15
C GLY A 25 -3.45 4.66 -8.95
N GLY A 26 -2.57 4.04 -8.15
CA GLY A 26 -1.16 4.43 -8.08
C GLY A 26 -0.41 4.05 -9.35
N LYS A 27 0.80 4.56 -9.54
CA LYS A 27 1.77 4.10 -10.57
C LYS A 27 2.24 2.67 -10.26
N PHE A 28 1.29 1.74 -10.16
CA PHE A 28 1.48 0.37 -9.76
C PHE A 28 2.10 -0.36 -10.96
N PHE A 29 3.32 -0.88 -10.78
CA PHE A 29 4.14 -1.54 -11.81
C PHE A 29 4.59 -0.69 -13.00
N GLY A 30 4.58 0.65 -12.88
CA GLY A 30 5.00 1.50 -13.99
C GLY A 30 4.05 1.45 -15.19
N ILE A 31 2.86 0.86 -15.04
CA ILE A 31 1.84 0.80 -16.08
C ILE A 31 1.37 2.24 -16.36
N ASP A 32 1.57 2.66 -17.60
CA ASP A 32 1.15 3.97 -18.07
C ASP A 32 -0.39 4.07 -18.12
N SER A 33 -0.93 5.26 -18.40
CA SER A 33 -2.38 5.46 -18.46
C SER A 33 -3.03 4.76 -19.64
N GLU A 34 -2.37 4.68 -20.80
CA GLU A 34 -2.90 4.08 -22.02
C GLU A 34 -3.04 2.55 -21.85
N SER A 35 -2.04 1.91 -21.25
CA SER A 35 -2.10 0.49 -20.93
C SER A 35 -3.21 0.16 -19.92
N ARG A 36 -3.49 1.07 -18.97
CA ARG A 36 -4.61 0.91 -18.03
C ARG A 36 -5.96 1.01 -18.72
N GLU A 37 -6.12 1.95 -19.65
CA GLU A 37 -7.35 2.08 -20.46
C GLU A 37 -7.62 0.82 -21.28
N LYS A 38 -6.59 0.28 -21.95
CA LYS A 38 -6.71 -0.97 -22.73
C LYS A 38 -7.11 -2.18 -21.87
N ILE A 39 -6.55 -2.30 -20.67
CA ILE A 39 -6.92 -3.36 -19.73
C ILE A 39 -8.36 -3.17 -19.25
N ALA A 40 -8.77 -1.94 -18.93
CA ALA A 40 -10.13 -1.63 -18.48
C ALA A 40 -11.17 -1.93 -19.57
N GLU A 41 -10.94 -1.46 -20.80
CA GLU A 41 -11.82 -1.71 -21.94
C GLU A 41 -11.98 -3.22 -22.22
N ALA A 42 -10.89 -3.98 -22.18
CA ALA A 42 -10.93 -5.44 -22.35
C ALA A 42 -11.76 -6.13 -21.25
N ILE A 43 -11.73 -5.62 -20.02
CA ILE A 43 -12.55 -6.13 -18.91
C ILE A 43 -14.03 -5.76 -19.12
N GLU A 44 -14.32 -4.51 -19.47
CA GLU A 44 -15.69 -4.02 -19.71
C GLU A 44 -16.39 -4.77 -20.86
N THR A 45 -15.63 -5.11 -21.89
CA THR A 45 -16.12 -5.86 -23.06
C THR A 45 -16.01 -7.38 -22.91
N ASN A 46 -15.48 -7.87 -21.78
CA ASN A 46 -15.20 -9.29 -21.53
C ASN A 46 -14.32 -9.94 -22.63
N ASP A 47 -13.37 -9.19 -23.19
CA ASP A 47 -12.40 -9.67 -24.18
C ASP A 47 -11.13 -10.17 -23.49
N TYR A 48 -11.10 -11.47 -23.24
CA TYR A 48 -9.95 -12.15 -22.64
C TYR A 48 -8.66 -11.98 -23.45
N ASN A 49 -8.73 -11.97 -24.79
CA ASN A 49 -7.53 -11.92 -25.63
C ASN A 49 -6.92 -10.52 -25.60
N ALA A 50 -7.75 -9.48 -25.70
CA ALA A 50 -7.31 -8.09 -25.53
C ALA A 50 -6.69 -7.85 -24.15
N TRP A 51 -7.32 -8.38 -23.09
CA TRP A 51 -6.79 -8.29 -21.74
C TRP A 51 -5.42 -8.98 -21.63
N LYS A 52 -5.30 -10.20 -22.15
CA LYS A 52 -4.05 -10.97 -22.12
C LYS A 52 -2.93 -10.27 -22.88
N GLU A 53 -3.22 -9.69 -24.04
CA GLU A 53 -2.25 -8.95 -24.84
C GLU A 53 -1.77 -7.70 -24.10
N ALA A 54 -2.70 -6.89 -23.59
CA ALA A 54 -2.39 -5.70 -22.82
C ALA A 54 -1.56 -6.02 -21.57
N MET A 55 -1.90 -7.09 -20.84
CA MET A 55 -1.13 -7.56 -19.69
C MET A 55 0.25 -8.08 -20.08
N SER A 56 0.35 -8.86 -21.14
CA SER A 56 1.62 -9.44 -21.59
C SER A 56 2.61 -8.37 -22.05
N ALA A 57 2.13 -7.28 -22.63
CA ALA A 57 2.96 -6.13 -22.98
C ALA A 57 3.62 -5.48 -21.74
N GLN A 58 3.01 -5.59 -20.56
CA GLN A 58 3.56 -5.08 -19.30
C GLN A 58 4.54 -6.05 -18.62
N LEU A 59 4.59 -7.32 -19.04
CA LEU A 59 5.45 -8.35 -18.46
C LEU A 59 6.87 -8.29 -19.05
N THR A 60 7.53 -7.15 -18.89
CA THR A 60 8.95 -6.99 -19.23
C THR A 60 9.85 -7.48 -18.09
N GLU A 61 11.08 -7.87 -18.42
CA GLU A 61 12.09 -8.25 -17.42
C GLU A 61 12.39 -7.09 -16.46
N GLU A 62 12.39 -5.85 -16.97
CA GLU A 62 12.57 -4.64 -16.15
C GLU A 62 11.44 -4.47 -15.12
N ASN A 63 10.19 -4.60 -15.56
CA ASN A 63 9.03 -4.51 -14.66
C ASN A 63 9.02 -5.62 -13.61
N PHE A 64 9.42 -6.84 -14.00
CA PHE A 64 9.58 -7.95 -13.07
C PHE A 64 10.66 -7.67 -12.02
N ASN A 65 11.84 -7.19 -12.43
CA ASN A 65 12.91 -6.83 -11.50
C ASN A 65 12.50 -5.71 -10.54
N MET A 66 11.72 -4.73 -11.02
CA MET A 66 11.13 -3.69 -10.18
C MET A 66 10.16 -4.26 -9.14
N LEU A 67 9.31 -5.22 -9.54
CA LEU A 67 8.41 -5.93 -8.64
C LEU A 67 9.19 -6.68 -7.55
N VAL A 68 10.24 -7.41 -7.92
CA VAL A 68 11.10 -8.13 -6.97
C VAL A 68 11.75 -7.16 -5.99
N LYS A 69 12.30 -6.05 -6.48
CA LYS A 69 12.92 -5.02 -5.63
C LYS A 69 11.90 -4.44 -4.64
N ARG A 70 10.71 -4.07 -5.12
CA ARG A 70 9.65 -3.53 -4.28
C ARG A 70 9.16 -4.54 -3.26
N HIS A 71 9.02 -5.81 -3.64
CA HIS A 71 8.60 -6.87 -2.73
C HIS A 71 9.59 -7.06 -1.58
N LYS A 72 10.90 -7.07 -1.88
CA LYS A 72 11.96 -7.11 -0.87
C LYS A 72 11.89 -5.91 0.07
N ALA A 73 11.78 -4.71 -0.47
CA ALA A 73 11.66 -3.49 0.33
C ALA A 73 10.44 -3.54 1.28
N ILE A 74 9.27 -3.95 0.78
CA ILE A 74 8.07 -4.09 1.61
C ILE A 74 8.28 -5.14 2.72
N TYR A 75 8.96 -6.24 2.42
CA TYR A 75 9.23 -7.28 3.43
C TYR A 75 10.16 -6.77 4.52
N GLU A 76 11.25 -6.10 4.14
CA GLU A 76 12.21 -5.48 5.07
C GLU A 76 11.54 -4.40 5.92
N GLU A 77 10.76 -3.50 5.30
CA GLU A 77 9.97 -2.47 6.00
C GLU A 77 8.94 -3.07 6.97
N ARG A 78 8.32 -4.20 6.62
CA ARG A 78 7.38 -4.89 7.53
C ARG A 78 8.09 -5.45 8.75
N ALA A 79 9.20 -6.16 8.56
CA ALA A 79 9.96 -6.71 9.66
C ALA A 79 10.47 -5.60 10.59
N GLN A 80 10.96 -4.49 10.04
CA GLN A 80 11.38 -3.32 10.81
C GLN A 80 10.20 -2.66 11.55
N ARG A 81 9.02 -2.59 10.92
CA ARG A 81 7.84 -2.04 11.58
C ARG A 81 7.39 -2.90 12.75
N GLU A 82 7.40 -4.22 12.59
CA GLU A 82 7.06 -5.16 13.67
C GLU A 82 8.00 -5.01 14.87
N THR A 83 9.31 -4.85 14.65
CA THR A 83 10.25 -4.61 15.76
C THR A 83 10.04 -3.26 16.43
N MET A 84 9.73 -2.20 15.67
CA MET A 84 9.38 -0.89 16.23
C MET A 84 8.07 -0.93 17.02
N GLU A 85 7.05 -1.64 16.53
CA GLU A 85 5.76 -1.81 17.20
C GLU A 85 5.95 -2.57 18.52
N GLN A 86 6.69 -3.67 18.52
CA GLN A 86 7.00 -4.42 19.74
C GLN A 86 7.72 -3.54 20.78
N ALA A 87 8.72 -2.76 20.36
CA ALA A 87 9.43 -1.87 21.27
C ALA A 87 8.52 -0.78 21.85
N LEU A 88 7.52 -0.30 21.11
CA LEU A 88 6.51 0.64 21.63
C LEU A 88 5.56 -0.02 22.64
N GLU A 89 5.16 -1.26 22.40
CA GLU A 89 4.31 -2.03 23.31
C GLU A 89 5.03 -2.35 24.63
N GLU A 90 6.32 -2.66 24.55
CA GLU A 90 7.17 -2.94 25.71
C GLU A 90 7.67 -1.65 26.40
N GLY A 91 7.53 -0.49 25.74
CA GLY A 91 8.08 0.77 26.23
C GLY A 91 9.61 0.80 26.26
N ASP A 92 10.27 0.04 25.37
CA ASP A 92 11.73 -0.05 25.30
C ASP A 92 12.30 0.97 24.31
N TYR A 93 12.79 2.08 24.86
CA TYR A 93 13.36 3.17 24.06
C TYR A 93 14.62 2.77 23.27
N GLU A 94 15.51 1.97 23.85
CA GLU A 94 16.76 1.60 23.18
C GLU A 94 16.50 0.58 22.08
N ALA A 95 15.60 -0.39 22.31
CA ALA A 95 15.16 -1.32 21.26
C ALA A 95 14.43 -0.58 20.13
N TRP A 96 13.59 0.40 20.46
CA TRP A 96 12.92 1.24 19.47
C TRP A 96 13.93 2.03 18.63
N LYS A 97 14.91 2.68 19.27
CA LYS A 97 15.95 3.45 18.62
C LYS A 97 16.84 2.59 17.70
N GLU A 98 17.17 1.37 18.13
CA GLU A 98 17.88 0.40 17.29
C GLU A 98 17.03 -0.01 16.09
N ALA A 99 15.74 -0.31 16.30
CA ALA A 99 14.81 -0.70 15.24
C ALA A 99 14.56 0.41 14.22
N VAL A 100 14.47 1.67 14.64
CA VAL A 100 14.32 2.85 13.77
C VAL A 100 15.60 3.08 12.96
N GLY A 101 16.76 2.88 13.58
CA GLY A 101 18.08 3.10 12.98
C GLY A 101 18.28 4.52 12.44
N ASN A 102 19.31 4.70 11.62
CA ASN A 102 19.65 6.01 11.03
C ASN A 102 18.87 6.36 9.75
N GLN A 103 17.92 5.52 9.33
CA GLN A 103 17.29 5.64 8.00
C GLN A 103 15.86 6.18 8.05
N SER A 104 15.24 6.25 9.22
CA SER A 104 13.87 6.72 9.34
C SER A 104 13.79 8.23 9.61
N VAL A 105 12.88 8.91 8.92
CA VAL A 105 12.49 10.31 9.16
C VAL A 105 11.94 10.53 10.58
N THR A 106 11.59 9.45 11.29
CA THR A 106 11.16 9.50 12.69
C THR A 106 12.32 9.62 13.68
N HIS A 107 13.53 9.18 13.33
CA HIS A 107 14.71 9.28 14.19
C HIS A 107 15.02 10.76 14.52
N ASP A 108 14.86 11.65 13.54
CA ASP A 108 15.15 13.08 13.72
C ASP A 108 14.07 13.85 14.51
N LYS A 109 12.96 13.20 14.85
CA LYS A 109 11.81 13.84 15.52
C LYS A 109 11.61 13.37 16.96
N ILE A 110 12.22 12.27 17.34
CA ILE A 110 12.15 11.70 18.69
C ILE A 110 13.58 11.67 19.19
N LEU A 111 13.95 12.75 19.85
CA LEU A 111 15.35 13.06 20.16
C LEU A 111 15.77 12.53 21.53
N ASP A 112 14.79 12.20 22.38
CA ASP A 112 14.98 11.75 23.75
C ASP A 112 13.85 10.81 24.23
N GLU A 113 13.98 10.36 25.47
CA GLU A 113 13.09 9.42 26.15
C GLU A 113 11.70 10.04 26.44
N ASP A 114 11.63 11.35 26.68
CA ASP A 114 10.37 12.07 26.93
C ASP A 114 9.49 12.09 25.67
N ASP A 115 10.09 12.33 24.49
CA ASP A 115 9.38 12.26 23.22
C ASP A 115 8.95 10.82 22.87
N PHE A 116 9.76 9.83 23.27
CA PHE A 116 9.39 8.42 23.11
C PHE A 116 8.21 8.04 24.00
N GLU A 117 8.16 8.47 25.27
CA GLU A 117 7.04 8.20 26.16
C GLU A 117 5.72 8.77 25.59
N ARG A 118 5.77 9.97 25.00
CA ARG A 118 4.61 10.54 24.29
C ARG A 118 4.20 9.69 23.08
N LEU A 119 5.16 9.12 22.36
CA LEU A 119 4.87 8.21 21.24
C LEU A 119 4.19 6.93 21.73
N VAL A 120 4.65 6.34 22.84
CA VAL A 120 4.02 5.17 23.48
C VAL A 120 2.58 5.51 23.88
N GLN A 121 2.35 6.64 24.54
CA GLN A 121 1.01 7.09 24.92
C GLN A 121 0.10 7.29 23.69
N LEU A 122 0.63 7.86 22.60
CA LEU A 122 -0.12 8.03 21.36
C LEU A 122 -0.43 6.68 20.70
N HIS A 123 0.51 5.73 20.74
CA HIS A 123 0.34 4.39 20.20
C HIS A 123 -0.77 3.65 20.95
N GLN A 124 -0.73 3.65 22.29
CA GLN A 124 -1.78 3.09 23.15
C GLN A 124 -3.12 3.75 22.88
N ALA A 125 -3.18 5.08 22.85
CA ALA A 125 -4.42 5.80 22.55
C ALA A 125 -4.98 5.49 21.14
N ARG A 126 -4.13 5.13 20.18
CA ARG A 126 -4.59 4.66 18.86
C ARG A 126 -5.15 3.25 18.94
N GLN A 127 -4.44 2.31 19.59
CA GLN A 127 -4.93 0.95 19.79
C GLN A 127 -6.30 0.94 20.52
N ASP A 128 -6.44 1.80 21.53
CA ASP A 128 -7.68 1.98 22.28
C ASP A 128 -8.79 2.61 21.43
N ARG A 129 -8.47 3.58 20.57
CA ARG A 129 -9.43 4.21 19.65
C ARG A 129 -9.78 3.36 18.44
N GLU A 130 -8.97 2.37 18.07
CA GLU A 130 -9.37 1.37 17.07
C GLU A 130 -10.36 0.34 17.64
N CYS A 131 -10.57 0.33 18.96
CA CYS A 131 -11.67 -0.37 19.62
C CYS A 131 -13.00 0.43 19.61
N GLU A 132 -13.02 1.68 19.12
CA GLU A 132 -14.24 2.45 18.84
C GLU A 132 -14.29 2.91 17.37
N PRO A 133 -15.44 2.84 16.67
CA PRO A 133 -15.51 3.26 15.27
C PRO A 133 -15.28 4.79 15.13
N MET A 134 -14.06 5.17 14.72
CA MET A 134 -13.60 6.56 14.63
C MET A 134 -14.34 7.39 13.56
N GLY A 135 -15.34 8.14 14.00
CA GLY A 135 -15.73 9.42 13.39
C GLY A 135 -15.19 10.55 14.27
N ASN A 136 -14.34 11.42 13.70
CA ASN A 136 -13.80 12.67 14.27
C ASN A 136 -12.62 12.48 15.24
N LEU A 137 -11.39 12.75 14.78
CA LEU A 137 -10.29 13.40 15.55
C LEU A 137 -9.04 13.66 14.68
N THR A 138 -9.22 14.28 13.50
CA THR A 138 -8.11 14.78 12.66
C THR A 138 -8.14 16.30 12.52
N GLU A 139 -8.19 17.02 13.63
CA GLU A 139 -7.97 18.47 13.67
C GLU A 139 -6.93 18.83 14.73
N LYS A 140 -5.63 18.66 14.41
CA LYS A 140 -4.59 19.53 14.98
C LYS A 140 -3.31 19.54 14.12
N PRO A 141 -2.67 20.71 13.91
CA PRO A 141 -1.49 20.82 13.06
C PRO A 141 -0.21 20.48 13.85
N GLY A 142 0.64 19.61 13.29
CA GLY A 142 1.98 19.31 13.83
C GLY A 142 2.38 17.82 13.79
N PHE A 143 1.41 16.91 13.74
CA PHE A 143 1.68 15.51 13.46
C PHE A 143 1.68 15.28 11.94
N PRO A 144 2.58 14.45 11.38
CA PRO A 144 2.41 13.90 10.03
C PRO A 144 1.18 12.99 10.07
N GLY A 145 0.00 13.61 10.01
CA GLY A 145 -1.26 12.95 9.84
C GLY A 145 -1.13 12.07 8.60
N GLY A 146 -1.49 10.80 8.77
CA GLY A 146 -1.51 9.84 7.68
C GLY A 146 -2.22 10.49 6.50
N HIS A 147 -1.65 10.29 5.31
CA HIS A 147 -2.31 10.61 4.06
C HIS A 147 -3.59 9.77 3.97
N GLY A 148 -4.63 10.25 4.65
CA GLY A 148 -6.01 9.84 4.50
C GLY A 148 -6.38 10.08 3.05
N GLY A 149 -6.96 9.03 2.46
CA GLY A 149 -7.36 9.02 1.08
C GLY A 149 -8.19 10.25 0.73
N HIS A 150 -7.89 10.82 -0.44
CA HIS A 150 -8.83 11.61 -1.18
C HIS A 150 -10.05 10.76 -1.53
N GLY A 151 -10.96 10.62 -0.57
CA GLY A 151 -12.35 10.31 -0.83
C GLY A 151 -12.97 11.52 -1.53
N HIS A 152 -12.78 11.59 -2.86
CA HIS A 152 -13.65 12.40 -3.71
C HIS A 152 -15.07 11.83 -3.57
N VAL A 153 -15.87 12.44 -2.70
CA VAL A 153 -17.33 12.31 -2.75
C VAL A 153 -17.78 13.01 -4.03
N TRP A 154 -17.86 12.26 -5.13
CA TRP A 154 -18.54 12.71 -6.33
C TRP A 154 -20.03 12.45 -6.14
N THR A 155 -20.79 13.50 -5.81
CA THR A 155 -22.24 13.47 -5.98
C THR A 155 -22.56 13.48 -7.47
N PRO A 156 -23.25 12.47 -8.03
CA PRO A 156 -23.74 12.56 -9.40
C PRO A 156 -24.76 13.68 -9.47
N GLY A 157 -24.49 14.65 -10.35
CA GLY A 157 -25.41 15.72 -10.69
C GLY A 157 -26.77 15.15 -11.08
N ARG A 158 -27.77 15.41 -10.24
CA ARG A 158 -29.18 15.26 -10.57
C ARG A 158 -29.48 16.32 -11.63
N GLY A 159 -29.52 15.92 -12.89
CA GLY A 159 -29.95 16.78 -13.98
C GLY A 159 -31.37 17.28 -13.71
N GLU A 160 -31.50 18.57 -13.44
CA GLU A 160 -32.73 19.31 -13.64
C GLU A 160 -32.99 19.38 -15.15
N MET A 161 -34.01 18.67 -15.62
CA MET A 161 -34.67 19.00 -16.87
C MET A 161 -35.69 20.11 -16.57
N ILE A 162 -35.46 21.30 -17.12
CA ILE A 162 -36.50 22.28 -17.41
C ILE A 162 -36.63 22.34 -18.92
#